data_AF-Q945I1-F1
#
_entry.id   AF-Q945I1-F1
#
_cell.length_a   1.000
_cell.length_b   1.000
_cell.length_c   1.000
_cell.angle_alpha   90.00
_cell.angle_beta   90.00
_cell.angle_gamma   90.00
#
_symmetry.space_group_name_H-M   'P 1'
#
loop_
_entity.id
_entity.type
_entity.pdbx_description
1 polymer ?
#
loop_
_entity_poly.entity_id
_entity_poly.type
_entity_poly.pdbx_seq_one_letter_code
_entity_poly.pdbx_strand_id
1 'polypeptide(L)'
;ECALWMPARSGSILQLSHSLHNLIPFGSTVPMNLPIVHEVFNSAEAIRIPHTCPLARIRPPVGRYNPPEVVAVRVPLLHLSNFQINDWPDLSAKDYAVMVLILPLNGVRNWRDHELELVEVVADQVAVALSHAAILEESMRARDQLMEQNIALDLARQEAELAIRARNDFLA
;
A
#
# COMPACT_ATOMS: atom_id res chain seq x y z
N GLU A 1 3.64 1.62 -17.84
CA GLU A 1 3.19 0.86 -16.65
C GLU A 1 3.55 1.63 -15.39
N CYS A 2 2.67 1.60 -14.37
CA CYS A 2 2.94 2.13 -13.04
C CYS A 2 2.68 1.01 -12.03
N ALA A 3 3.65 0.73 -11.17
CA ALA A 3 3.60 -0.30 -10.15
C ALA A 3 4.00 0.29 -8.79
N LEU A 4 3.24 -0.02 -7.74
CA LEU A 4 3.51 0.39 -6.38
C LEU A 4 3.89 -0.83 -5.53
N TRP A 5 5.09 -0.77 -4.97
CA TRP A 5 5.67 -1.80 -4.11
C TRP A 5 5.63 -1.36 -2.66
N MET A 6 4.95 -2.12 -1.83
CA MET A 6 4.75 -1.82 -0.41
C MET A 6 5.61 -2.76 0.45
N PRO A 7 6.17 -2.28 1.56
CA PRO A 7 6.85 -3.14 2.53
C PRO A 7 5.86 -4.15 3.12
N ALA A 8 6.27 -5.42 3.22
CA ALA A 8 5.51 -6.43 3.95
C ALA A 8 5.69 -6.27 5.46
N ARG A 9 4.79 -6.88 6.25
CA ARG A 9 4.84 -6.87 7.72
C ARG A 9 6.16 -7.41 8.30
N SER A 10 6.85 -8.31 7.59
CA SER A 10 8.15 -8.82 8.03
C SER A 10 9.30 -7.81 7.92
N GLY A 11 9.09 -6.67 7.23
CA GLY A 11 10.11 -5.66 6.97
C GLY A 11 11.24 -6.11 6.04
N SER A 12 11.24 -7.36 5.59
CA SER A 12 12.34 -7.95 4.81
C SER A 12 12.10 -7.95 3.30
N ILE A 13 10.85 -7.74 2.87
CA ILE A 13 10.44 -7.82 1.47
C ILE A 13 9.51 -6.68 1.11
N LEU A 14 9.56 -6.30 -0.16
CA LEU A 14 8.58 -5.49 -0.85
C LEU A 14 7.62 -6.40 -1.62
N GLN A 15 6.34 -6.09 -1.58
CA GLN A 15 5.28 -6.80 -2.31
C GLN A 15 4.59 -5.85 -3.27
N LEU A 16 4.29 -6.34 -4.48
CA LEU A 16 3.51 -5.58 -5.44
C LEU A 16 2.08 -5.42 -4.90
N SER A 17 1.70 -4.18 -4.61
CA SER A 17 0.38 -3.83 -4.05
C SER A 17 -0.58 -3.35 -5.14
N HIS A 18 -0.12 -2.45 -6.02
CA HIS A 18 -0.93 -1.92 -7.12
C HIS A 18 -0.13 -1.91 -8.44
N SER A 19 -0.83 -2.15 -9.55
CA SER A 19 -0.27 -2.06 -10.91
C SER A 19 -1.36 -1.56 -11.86
N LEU A 20 -1.05 -0.62 -12.77
CA LEU A 20 -2.06 -0.07 -13.68
C LEU A 20 -2.43 -1.02 -14.83
N HIS A 21 -1.45 -1.68 -15.46
CA HIS A 21 -1.66 -2.55 -16.63
C HIS A 21 -1.33 -4.02 -16.33
N ASN A 22 -1.04 -4.35 -15.07
CA ASN A 22 -0.72 -5.70 -14.61
C ASN A 22 0.40 -6.38 -15.41
N LEU A 23 1.41 -5.61 -15.84
CA LEU A 23 2.56 -6.17 -16.57
C LEU A 23 3.48 -7.00 -15.66
N ILE A 24 3.46 -6.67 -14.36
CA ILE A 24 4.14 -7.40 -13.30
C ILE A 24 3.12 -8.35 -12.65
N PRO A 25 3.44 -9.65 -12.48
CA PRO A 25 2.50 -10.59 -11.87
C PRO A 25 2.08 -10.16 -10.46
N PHE A 26 0.77 -10.18 -10.18
CA PHE A 26 0.27 -9.96 -8.82
C PHE A 26 0.86 -10.98 -7.83
N GLY A 27 1.19 -10.53 -6.62
CA GLY A 27 1.91 -11.34 -5.63
C GLY A 27 3.42 -11.44 -5.87
N SER A 28 3.99 -10.69 -6.82
CA SER A 28 5.44 -10.56 -6.96
C SER A 28 6.04 -9.93 -5.71
N THR A 29 7.21 -10.43 -5.31
CA THR A 29 7.95 -9.95 -4.15
C THR A 29 9.40 -9.68 -4.51
N VAL A 30 10.01 -8.71 -3.81
CA VAL A 30 11.39 -8.27 -4.01
C VAL A 30 12.05 -8.09 -2.65
N PRO A 31 13.28 -8.60 -2.42
CA PRO A 31 13.99 -8.37 -1.17
C PRO A 31 14.27 -6.89 -0.93
N MET A 32 14.07 -6.42 0.31
CA MET A 32 14.30 -5.02 0.66
C MET A 32 15.80 -4.67 0.76
N ASN A 33 16.65 -5.67 0.98
CA ASN A 33 18.10 -5.52 1.08
C ASN A 33 18.82 -5.32 -0.27
N LEU A 34 18.08 -5.17 -1.38
CA LEU A 34 18.70 -4.91 -2.67
C LEU A 34 19.34 -3.52 -2.69
N PRO A 35 20.57 -3.37 -3.24
CA PRO A 35 21.26 -2.07 -3.29
C PRO A 35 20.40 -0.96 -3.94
N ILE A 36 19.67 -1.30 -4.99
CA ILE A 36 18.80 -0.37 -5.71
C ILE A 36 17.60 0.09 -4.88
N VAL A 37 17.08 -0.76 -3.99
CA VAL A 37 15.99 -0.39 -3.07
C VAL A 37 16.53 0.60 -2.04
N HIS A 38 17.71 0.31 -1.49
CA HIS A 38 18.39 1.23 -0.57
C HIS A 38 18.71 2.58 -1.23
N GLU A 39 19.14 2.59 -2.48
CA GLU A 39 19.40 3.82 -3.24
C GLU A 39 18.13 4.65 -3.39
N VAL A 40 17.02 4.02 -3.82
CA VAL A 40 15.72 4.69 -3.96
C VAL A 40 15.20 5.22 -2.62
N PHE A 41 15.36 4.48 -1.53
CA PHE A 41 14.92 4.94 -0.21
C PHE A 41 15.75 6.11 0.33
N ASN A 42 17.04 6.16 0.01
CA ASN A 42 17.93 7.22 0.47
C ASN A 42 17.86 8.49 -0.40
N SER A 43 17.34 8.41 -1.62
CA SER A 43 17.15 9.57 -2.51
C SER A 43 15.73 10.13 -2.45
N ALA A 44 15.59 11.45 -2.53
CA ALA A 44 14.28 12.09 -2.77
C ALA A 44 13.91 12.09 -4.26
N GLU A 45 14.91 11.92 -5.13
CA GLU A 45 14.78 12.10 -6.56
C GLU A 45 14.26 10.82 -7.25
N ALA A 46 13.69 11.00 -8.43
CA ALA A 46 13.31 9.90 -9.29
C ALA A 46 14.56 9.29 -9.95
N ILE A 47 14.88 8.05 -9.61
CA ILE A 47 16.10 7.36 -10.04
C ILE A 47 15.80 6.45 -11.23
N ARG A 48 16.65 6.50 -12.26
CA ARG A 48 16.59 5.56 -13.39
C ARG A 48 17.15 4.22 -12.95
N ILE A 49 16.36 3.16 -13.10
CA ILE A 49 16.77 1.80 -12.73
C ILE A 49 16.86 0.90 -13.95
N PRO A 50 17.72 -0.13 -13.94
CA PRO A 50 17.76 -1.10 -15.03
C PRO A 50 16.42 -1.85 -15.17
N HIS A 51 15.97 -2.08 -16.40
CA HIS A 51 14.80 -2.93 -16.69
C HIS A 51 14.97 -4.39 -16.21
N THR A 52 16.21 -4.83 -15.94
CA THR A 52 16.54 -6.13 -15.34
C THR A 52 16.32 -6.16 -13.83
N CYS A 53 16.07 -5.02 -13.20
CA CYS A 53 15.78 -4.92 -11.78
C CYS A 53 14.52 -5.74 -11.43
N PRO A 54 14.52 -6.48 -10.31
CA PRO A 54 13.33 -7.23 -9.86
C PRO A 54 12.07 -6.36 -9.71
N LEU A 55 12.23 -5.08 -9.36
CA LEU A 55 11.15 -4.09 -9.25
C LEU A 55 10.48 -3.76 -10.60
N ALA A 56 11.18 -4.02 -11.70
CA ALA A 56 10.79 -3.65 -13.06
C ALA A 56 10.53 -4.86 -13.97
N ARG A 57 10.56 -6.08 -13.40
CA ARG A 57 10.53 -7.33 -14.16
C ARG A 57 9.14 -7.59 -14.73
N ILE A 58 8.90 -7.03 -15.91
CA ILE A 58 7.72 -7.28 -16.73
C ILE A 58 7.83 -8.63 -17.44
N ARG A 59 6.68 -9.22 -17.79
CA ARG A 59 6.66 -10.35 -18.73
C ARG A 59 7.16 -9.87 -20.09
N PRO A 60 8.20 -10.48 -20.68
CA PRO A 60 8.70 -10.04 -21.98
C PRO A 60 7.63 -10.29 -23.05
N PRO A 61 7.32 -9.29 -23.90
CA PRO A 61 6.49 -9.52 -25.08
C PRO A 61 7.22 -10.46 -26.06
N VAL A 62 6.46 -11.27 -26.79
CA VAL A 62 7.01 -12.15 -27.84
C VAL A 62 7.50 -11.27 -29.01
N GLY A 63 8.82 -11.20 -29.26
CA GLY A 63 9.38 -10.49 -30.42
C GLY A 63 10.71 -9.78 -30.15
N ARG A 64 11.13 -8.90 -31.08
CA ARG A 64 12.29 -8.02 -30.87
C ARG A 64 11.98 -7.02 -29.76
N TYR A 65 12.76 -7.08 -28.69
CA TYR A 65 12.56 -6.32 -27.46
C TYR A 65 13.66 -5.27 -27.32
N ASN A 66 13.28 -3.99 -27.38
CA ASN A 66 14.14 -2.94 -26.86
C ASN A 66 13.83 -2.78 -25.37
N PRO A 67 14.85 -2.73 -24.51
CA PRO A 67 14.60 -2.55 -23.09
C PRO A 67 13.90 -1.21 -22.81
N PRO A 68 12.79 -1.20 -22.05
CA PRO A 68 12.12 0.03 -21.70
C PRO A 68 12.97 0.79 -20.69
N GLU A 69 12.83 2.10 -20.69
CA GLU A 69 13.38 2.90 -19.60
C GLU A 69 12.46 2.85 -18.39
N VAL A 70 13.08 2.69 -17.22
CA VAL A 70 12.39 2.48 -15.95
C VAL A 70 12.90 3.49 -14.94
N VAL A 71 11.96 4.08 -14.21
CA VAL A 71 12.23 5.01 -13.13
C VAL A 71 11.59 4.49 -11.86
N ALA A 72 12.29 4.62 -10.75
CA ALA A 72 11.79 4.34 -9.42
C ALA A 72 11.90 5.57 -8.54
N VAL A 73 10.87 5.81 -7.73
CA VAL A 73 10.82 6.90 -6.77
C VAL A 73 10.27 6.39 -5.45
N ARG A 74 10.79 6.89 -4.34
CA ARG A 74 10.24 6.56 -3.02
C ARG A 74 8.91 7.29 -2.82
N VAL A 75 7.96 6.61 -2.18
CA VAL A 75 6.68 7.19 -1.77
C VAL A 75 6.62 7.13 -0.25
N PRO A 76 6.58 8.27 0.46
CA PRO A 76 6.48 8.25 1.93
C PRO A 76 5.15 7.66 2.37
N LEU A 77 5.17 6.69 3.28
CA LEU A 77 3.95 6.19 3.90
C LEU A 77 3.62 7.06 5.11
N LEU A 78 2.61 7.92 4.97
CA LEU A 78 2.19 8.87 5.99
C LEU A 78 1.30 8.16 7.02
N HIS A 79 1.86 7.86 8.19
CA HIS A 79 1.11 7.34 9.33
C HIS A 79 0.40 8.48 10.05
N LEU A 80 -0.94 8.52 9.98
CA LEU A 80 -1.77 9.52 10.67
C LEU A 80 -2.68 8.91 11.75
N SER A 81 -2.57 7.61 12.04
CA SER A 81 -3.48 6.90 12.94
C SER A 81 -2.89 6.70 14.35
N ASN A 82 -3.65 7.09 15.38
CA ASN A 82 -3.40 6.82 16.80
C ASN A 82 -4.09 5.53 17.30
N PHE A 83 -4.90 4.88 16.47
CA PHE A 83 -5.47 3.58 16.78
C PHE A 83 -4.54 2.52 16.20
N GLN A 84 -4.03 1.65 17.07
CA GLN A 84 -3.04 0.64 16.73
C GLN A 84 -3.60 -0.32 15.69
N ILE A 85 -3.30 -0.06 14.42
CA ILE A 85 -3.33 -1.06 13.38
C ILE A 85 -2.18 -2.02 13.70
N ASN A 86 -2.50 -3.15 14.35
CA ASN A 86 -1.59 -4.28 14.56
C ASN A 86 -1.13 -4.96 13.23
N ASP A 87 -1.30 -4.30 12.09
CA ASP A 87 -0.91 -4.80 10.78
C ASP A 87 0.42 -4.22 10.25
N TRP A 88 0.95 -3.19 10.91
CA TRP A 88 2.26 -2.60 10.61
C TRP A 88 3.24 -2.88 11.75
N PRO A 89 4.48 -3.33 11.46
CA PRO A 89 5.47 -3.55 12.51
C PRO A 89 5.85 -2.22 13.19
N ASP A 90 6.03 -2.28 14.50
CA ASP A 90 6.22 -1.15 15.41
C ASP A 90 7.50 -0.35 15.06
N LEU A 91 7.28 0.85 14.51
CA LEU A 91 8.03 2.12 14.66
C LEU A 91 9.56 2.08 14.87
N SER A 92 10.34 2.37 13.81
CA SER A 92 11.53 3.26 13.90
C SER A 92 12.14 3.65 12.54
N ALA A 93 11.83 2.95 11.45
CA ALA A 93 12.33 3.29 10.12
C ALA A 93 11.28 4.08 9.34
N LYS A 94 11.70 5.08 8.57
CA LYS A 94 10.83 5.76 7.62
C LYS A 94 10.30 4.74 6.62
N ASP A 95 9.03 4.36 6.74
CA ASP A 95 8.43 3.37 5.84
C ASP A 95 8.17 4.02 4.49
N TYR A 96 8.99 3.66 3.52
CA TYR A 96 8.84 4.08 2.15
C TYR A 96 8.28 2.92 1.33
N ALA A 97 7.33 3.24 0.45
CA ALA A 97 7.01 2.40 -0.68
C ALA A 97 7.90 2.77 -1.88
N VAL A 98 7.98 1.89 -2.87
CA VAL A 98 8.64 2.19 -4.15
C VAL A 98 7.60 2.26 -5.24
N MET A 99 7.48 3.41 -5.90
CA MET A 99 6.71 3.55 -7.13
C MET A 99 7.64 3.38 -8.33
N VAL A 100 7.28 2.49 -9.24
CA VAL A 100 8.06 2.16 -10.44
C VAL A 100 7.25 2.52 -11.68
N LEU A 101 7.83 3.31 -12.55
CA LEU A 101 7.25 3.75 -13.82
C LEU A 101 8.07 3.20 -14.97
N ILE A 102 7.41 2.48 -15.87
CA ILE A 102 8.02 1.87 -17.04
C ILE A 102 7.40 2.52 -18.27
N LEU A 103 8.22 3.12 -19.13
CA LEU A 103 7.73 3.71 -20.37
C LEU A 103 7.18 2.64 -21.33
N PRO A 104 6.20 2.99 -22.17
CA PRO A 104 5.71 2.08 -23.20
C PRO A 104 6.86 1.57 -24.08
N LEU A 105 6.75 0.32 -24.51
CA LEU A 105 7.79 -0.43 -25.25
C LEU A 105 7.95 0.02 -26.71
N ASN A 106 7.64 1.27 -27.04
CA ASN A 106 7.43 1.75 -28.40
C ASN A 106 8.64 2.46 -29.05
N GLY A 107 9.86 2.29 -28.54
CA GLY A 107 11.07 2.79 -29.20
C GLY A 107 12.18 3.24 -28.23
N VAL A 108 13.07 4.12 -28.72
CA VAL A 108 14.22 4.69 -27.97
C VAL A 108 13.79 5.89 -27.11
N ARG A 109 12.57 5.86 -26.55
CA ARG A 109 12.07 6.98 -25.75
C ARG A 109 12.76 6.96 -24.40
N ASN A 110 13.33 8.10 -24.03
CA ASN A 110 13.87 8.31 -22.70
C ASN A 110 13.06 9.33 -21.88
N TRP A 111 13.09 9.22 -20.56
CA TRP A 111 12.69 10.18 -19.55
C TRP A 111 13.55 11.42 -19.68
N ARG A 112 12.86 12.55 -19.81
CA ARG A 112 13.46 13.87 -19.75
C ARG A 112 13.51 14.33 -18.30
N ASP A 113 14.43 15.23 -17.98
CA ASP A 113 14.67 15.63 -16.59
C ASP A 113 13.42 16.26 -15.95
N HIS A 114 12.68 17.09 -16.69
CA HIS A 114 11.41 17.65 -16.20
C HIS A 114 10.31 16.59 -16.00
N GLU A 115 10.39 15.43 -16.67
CA GLU A 115 9.47 14.32 -16.43
C GLU A 115 9.84 13.57 -15.15
N LEU A 116 11.12 13.54 -14.76
CA LEU A 116 11.57 13.00 -13.48
C LEU A 116 11.13 13.90 -12.32
N GLU A 117 11.33 15.22 -12.45
CA GLU A 117 10.84 16.21 -11.46
C GLU A 117 9.32 16.11 -11.25
N LEU A 118 8.56 15.90 -12.34
CA LEU A 118 7.13 15.69 -12.24
C LEU A 118 6.77 14.41 -11.46
N VAL A 119 7.52 13.33 -11.67
CA VAL A 119 7.30 12.05 -10.99
C VAL A 119 7.53 12.18 -9.48
N GLU A 120 8.51 12.99 -9.06
CA GLU A 120 8.78 13.28 -7.66
C GLU A 120 7.57 13.95 -6.98
N VAL A 121 7.02 14.99 -7.62
CA VAL A 121 5.82 15.68 -7.10
C VAL A 121 4.60 14.75 -7.08
N VAL A 122 4.46 13.89 -8.09
CA VAL A 122 3.37 12.90 -8.13
C VAL A 122 3.52 11.87 -7.01
N ALA A 123 4.74 11.46 -6.65
CA ALA A 123 4.98 10.53 -5.56
C ALA A 123 4.43 11.06 -4.21
N ASP A 124 4.59 12.36 -3.95
CA ASP A 124 4.00 12.99 -2.76
C ASP A 124 2.46 12.98 -2.78
N GLN A 125 1.85 13.19 -3.95
CA GLN A 125 0.40 13.11 -4.09
C GLN A 125 -0.13 11.68 -3.91
N VAL A 126 0.62 10.68 -4.39
CA VAL A 126 0.31 9.27 -4.14
C VAL A 126 0.37 8.96 -2.65
N ALA A 127 1.37 9.47 -1.93
CA ALA A 127 1.47 9.32 -0.48
C ALA A 127 0.24 9.87 0.26
N VAL A 128 -0.24 11.07 -0.11
CA VAL A 128 -1.45 11.67 0.47
C VAL A 128 -2.67 10.79 0.18
N ALA A 129 -2.83 10.32 -1.07
CA ALA A 129 -3.95 9.46 -1.44
C ALA A 129 -3.95 8.13 -0.68
N LEU A 130 -2.78 7.50 -0.51
CA LEU A 130 -2.64 6.28 0.29
C LEU A 130 -3.00 6.51 1.75
N SER A 131 -2.60 7.65 2.31
CA SER A 131 -2.95 8.02 3.69
C SER A 131 -4.45 8.22 3.86
N HIS A 132 -5.10 8.92 2.94
CA HIS A 132 -6.56 9.08 2.95
C HIS A 132 -7.29 7.73 2.81
N ALA A 133 -6.79 6.82 1.96
CA ALA A 133 -7.35 5.49 1.82
C ALA A 133 -7.23 4.69 3.13
N ALA A 134 -6.08 4.73 3.79
CA ALA A 134 -5.85 4.06 5.07
C ALA A 134 -6.79 4.59 6.17
N ILE A 135 -6.95 5.92 6.28
CA ILE A 135 -7.88 6.54 7.23
C ILE A 135 -9.33 6.11 6.96
N LEU A 136 -9.73 6.05 5.69
CA LEU A 136 -11.08 5.63 5.33
C LEU A 136 -11.34 4.17 5.70
N GLU A 137 -10.41 3.26 5.39
CA GLU A 137 -10.51 1.84 5.75
C GLU A 137 -10.61 1.66 7.28
N GLU A 138 -9.83 2.43 8.04
CA GLU A 138 -9.89 2.44 9.49
C GLU A 138 -11.25 2.92 10.02
N SER A 139 -11.75 4.03 9.49
CA SER A 139 -13.07 4.56 9.87
C SER A 139 -14.19 3.57 9.57
N MET A 140 -14.12 2.86 8.45
CA MET A 140 -15.10 1.82 8.09
C MET A 140 -15.04 0.65 9.07
N ARG A 141 -13.83 0.16 9.39
CA ARG A 141 -13.64 -0.93 10.35
C ARG A 141 -14.14 -0.56 11.75
N ALA A 142 -13.84 0.64 12.24
CA ALA A 142 -14.31 1.11 13.54
C ALA A 142 -15.85 1.21 13.58
N ARG A 143 -16.47 1.70 12.50
CA ARG A 143 -17.93 1.73 12.37
C ARG A 143 -18.53 0.34 12.44
N ASP A 144 -17.95 -0.62 11.72
CA ASP A 144 -18.47 -1.99 11.68
C ASP A 144 -18.34 -2.68 13.06
N GLN A 145 -17.23 -2.46 13.78
CA GLN A 145 -17.06 -2.91 15.17
C GLN A 145 -18.09 -2.29 16.13
N LEU A 146 -18.35 -0.99 16.02
CA LEU A 146 -19.38 -0.33 16.84
C LEU A 146 -20.78 -0.88 16.55
N MET A 147 -21.07 -1.23 15.31
CA MET A 147 -22.34 -1.84 14.93
C MET A 147 -22.50 -3.24 15.55
N GLU A 148 -21.45 -4.06 15.53
CA GLU A 148 -21.46 -5.37 16.20
C GLU A 148 -21.67 -5.23 17.72
N GLN A 149 -20.98 -4.29 18.37
CA GLN A 149 -21.14 -4.02 19.79
C GLN A 149 -22.56 -3.56 20.13
N ASN A 150 -23.16 -2.71 19.30
CA ASN A 150 -24.52 -2.22 19.50
C ASN A 150 -25.54 -3.37 19.46
N ILE A 151 -25.41 -4.27 18.49
CA ILE A 151 -26.25 -5.48 18.39
C ILE A 151 -26.10 -6.36 19.63
N ALA A 152 -24.87 -6.59 20.09
CA ALA A 152 -24.61 -7.40 21.28
C ALA A 152 -25.21 -6.78 22.55
N LEU A 153 -25.13 -5.46 22.69
CA LEU A 153 -25.71 -4.71 23.80
C LEU A 153 -27.25 -4.78 23.79
N ASP A 154 -27.88 -4.64 22.63
CA ASP A 154 -29.32 -4.75 22.50
C ASP A 154 -29.83 -6.15 22.87
N LEU A 155 -29.11 -7.20 22.47
CA LEU A 155 -29.43 -8.57 22.87
C LEU A 155 -29.32 -8.75 24.39
N ALA A 156 -28.21 -8.33 24.99
CA ALA A 156 -28.01 -8.42 26.44
C ALA A 156 -29.07 -7.63 27.22
N ARG A 157 -29.50 -6.49 26.69
CA ARG A 157 -30.59 -5.69 27.26
C ARG A 157 -31.92 -6.44 27.21
N GLN A 158 -32.28 -7.04 26.08
CA GLN A 158 -33.52 -7.81 25.95
C GLN A 158 -33.55 -9.01 26.90
N GLU A 159 -32.43 -9.73 27.03
CA GLU A 159 -32.30 -10.84 27.98
C GLU A 159 -32.51 -10.39 29.43
N ALA A 160 -31.91 -9.25 29.81
CA ALA A 160 -32.10 -8.67 31.14
C ALA A 160 -33.56 -8.27 31.38
N GLU A 161 -34.22 -7.66 30.39
CA GLU A 161 -35.64 -7.28 30.49
C GLU A 161 -36.56 -8.50 30.65
N LEU A 162 -36.31 -9.59 29.91
CA LEU A 162 -37.04 -10.85 30.04
C LEU A 162 -36.84 -11.48 31.42
N ALA A 163 -35.60 -11.51 31.93
CA ALA A 163 -35.30 -12.03 33.25
C ALA A 163 -36.03 -11.24 34.36
N ILE A 164 -36.10 -9.91 34.22
CA ILE A 164 -36.85 -9.05 35.17
C ILE A 164 -38.35 -9.36 35.13
N ARG A 165 -38.95 -9.51 33.94
CA ARG A 165 -40.37 -9.85 33.81
C ARG A 165 -40.68 -11.21 34.43
N ALA A 166 -39.89 -12.25 34.10
CA ALA A 166 -40.06 -13.58 34.67
C ALA A 166 -39.96 -13.57 36.22
N ARG A 167 -39.05 -12.76 36.77
CA ARG A 167 -38.95 -12.58 38.23
C ARG A 167 -40.21 -11.93 38.81
N ASN A 168 -40.73 -10.89 38.17
CA ASN A 168 -41.94 -10.21 38.65
C ASN A 168 -43.17 -11.11 38.58
N ASP A 169 -43.32 -11.89 37.51
CA ASP A 169 -44.41 -12.87 37.37
C ASP A 169 -44.34 -13.98 38.43
N PHE A 170 -43.15 -14.37 38.86
CA PHE A 170 -42.97 -15.34 39.96
C PHE A 170 -43.34 -14.79 41.34
N LEU A 171 -43.23 -13.47 41.53
CA LEU A 171 -43.48 -12.80 42.80
C LEU A 171 -44.91 -12.27 42.95
N ALA A 172 -45.72 -12.30 41.88
CA ALA A 172 -47.13 -11.90 41.85
C ALA A 172 -48.05 -13.09 42.15
#